data_AF-A0A814SJE0-F1
#
_entry.id   AF-A0A814SJE0-F1
#
_cell.length_a   1.000
_cell.length_b   1.000
_cell.length_c   1.000
_cell.angle_alpha   90.00
_cell.angle_beta   90.00
_cell.angle_gamma   90.00
#
_symmetry.space_group_name_H-M   'P 1'
#
loop_
_entity.id
_entity.type
_entity.pdbx_description
1 polymer ?
#
loop_
_entity_poly.entity_id
_entity_poly.type
_entity_poly.pdbx_seq_one_letter_code
_entity_poly.pdbx_strand_id
1 'polypeptide(L)'
;MRIKAMLVVTIALFIAIPGLILHLVALFGKRWIVSIPRKSRGPNEQTHYYGLWTRCQYSNTSFVIPDISSQPNIENFVCRPNTYLRYDTSNIDISRKCYESRHQCSSIVGVHSECRCEYLSVTKIQQWCSILAAVFLCLAIFTLYLRIITTAENAIAARILIFVPVIALSLALILMIVTMVLVGAFLRRHEYEEYDVKLPKEVLRGVRIEPEMVNYYRLNAFFKNNPDVNLRRYVISAFKSLHRERYYARIDWSAGAEIAAIVLVFLGHLISVFLAFRQVQ
;
A
#
# COMPACT_ATOMS: atom_id res chain seq x y z
N MET A 1 19.29 -41.77 -10.06
CA MET A 1 19.45 -40.32 -9.79
C MET A 1 18.37 -39.44 -10.43
N ARG A 2 17.96 -39.70 -11.68
CA ARG A 2 16.92 -38.89 -12.39
C ARG A 2 15.58 -38.75 -11.64
N ILE A 3 15.05 -39.83 -11.07
CA ILE A 3 13.77 -39.81 -10.33
C ILE A 3 13.83 -38.86 -9.12
N LYS A 4 14.95 -38.87 -8.38
CA LYS A 4 15.13 -37.97 -7.23
C LYS A 4 15.21 -36.49 -7.65
N ALA A 5 15.88 -36.19 -8.76
CA ALA A 5 15.97 -34.83 -9.28
C ALA A 5 14.62 -34.31 -9.80
N MET A 6 13.88 -35.14 -10.53
CA MET A 6 12.53 -34.80 -10.99
C MET A 6 11.58 -34.53 -9.81
N LEU A 7 11.58 -35.40 -8.81
CA LEU A 7 10.75 -35.23 -7.60
C LEU A 7 11.01 -33.87 -6.93
N VAL A 8 12.27 -33.48 -6.77
CA VAL A 8 12.62 -32.21 -6.11
C VAL A 8 12.22 -31.00 -6.97
N VAL A 9 12.34 -31.07 -8.30
CA VAL A 9 11.84 -30.01 -9.20
C VAL A 9 10.32 -29.91 -9.14
N THR A 10 9.61 -31.05 -9.08
CA THR A 10 8.15 -31.08 -8.91
C THR A 10 7.73 -30.46 -7.57
N ILE A 11 8.47 -30.72 -6.49
CA ILE A 11 8.21 -30.10 -5.18
C ILE A 11 8.43 -28.58 -5.27
N ALA A 12 9.53 -28.13 -5.89
CA ALA A 12 9.79 -26.70 -6.08
C ALA A 12 8.66 -26.02 -6.86
N LEU A 13 8.15 -26.66 -7.92
CA LEU A 13 7.01 -26.19 -8.70
C LEU A 13 5.73 -26.12 -7.86
N PHE A 14 5.45 -27.17 -7.10
CA PHE A 14 4.27 -27.25 -6.23
C PHE A 14 4.28 -26.20 -5.11
N ILE A 15 5.45 -25.72 -4.70
CA ILE A 15 5.60 -24.63 -3.73
C ILE A 15 5.52 -23.26 -4.42
N ALA A 16 6.15 -23.10 -5.59
CA ALA A 16 6.18 -21.83 -6.32
C ALA A 16 4.79 -21.41 -6.85
N ILE A 17 3.95 -22.36 -7.28
CA ILE A 17 2.61 -22.08 -7.82
C ILE A 17 1.71 -21.41 -6.76
N PRO A 18 1.51 -21.97 -5.54
CA PRO A 18 0.78 -21.30 -4.48
C PRO A 18 1.40 -19.95 -4.09
N GLY A 19 2.73 -19.83 -4.13
CA GLY A 19 3.42 -18.54 -3.94
C GLY A 19 2.99 -17.48 -4.96
N LEU A 20 2.95 -17.82 -6.25
CA LEU A 20 2.44 -16.95 -7.31
C LEU A 20 0.95 -16.60 -7.09
N ILE A 21 0.11 -17.59 -6.75
CA ILE A 21 -1.31 -17.36 -6.52
C ILE A 21 -1.51 -16.36 -5.37
N LEU A 22 -0.82 -16.56 -4.24
CA LEU A 22 -0.91 -15.66 -3.09
C LEU A 22 -0.38 -14.26 -3.43
N HIS A 23 0.69 -14.15 -4.22
CA HIS A 23 1.20 -12.87 -4.69
C HIS A 23 0.19 -12.14 -5.59
N LEU A 24 -0.46 -12.85 -6.52
CA LEU A 24 -1.51 -12.27 -7.37
C LEU A 24 -2.73 -11.84 -6.55
N VAL A 25 -3.11 -12.65 -5.58
CA VAL A 25 -4.19 -12.33 -4.62
C VAL A 25 -3.85 -11.07 -3.82
N ALA A 26 -2.59 -10.92 -3.38
CA ALA A 26 -2.12 -9.70 -2.74
C ALA A 26 -2.15 -8.51 -3.71
N LEU A 27 -1.58 -8.65 -4.91
CA LEU A 27 -1.51 -7.62 -5.95
C LEU A 27 -2.88 -7.00 -6.27
N PHE A 28 -3.91 -7.83 -6.45
CA PHE A 28 -5.27 -7.37 -6.74
C PHE A 28 -6.13 -7.18 -5.48
N GLY A 29 -5.59 -7.51 -4.32
CA GLY A 29 -6.22 -7.35 -3.03
C GLY A 29 -6.51 -5.88 -2.70
N LYS A 30 -7.73 -5.62 -2.23
CA LYS A 30 -8.20 -4.27 -1.87
C LYS A 30 -7.86 -3.88 -0.44
N ARG A 31 -7.27 -4.80 0.34
CA ARG A 31 -7.06 -4.63 1.78
C ARG A 31 -5.62 -4.94 2.15
N TRP A 32 -4.73 -4.03 1.77
CA TRP A 32 -3.35 -4.04 2.27
C TRP A 32 -3.28 -3.38 3.64
N ILE A 33 -4.03 -2.29 3.78
CA ILE A 33 -4.08 -1.46 4.99
C ILE A 33 -5.54 -1.16 5.31
N VAL A 34 -5.91 -1.23 6.59
CA VAL A 34 -7.17 -0.70 7.11
C VAL A 34 -6.89 0.47 8.02
N SER A 35 -7.60 1.57 7.83
CA SER A 35 -7.65 2.72 8.73
C SER A 35 -9.01 2.78 9.42
N ILE A 36 -9.01 2.69 10.76
CA ILE A 36 -10.21 2.61 11.61
C ILE A 36 -10.23 3.79 12.58
N PRO A 37 -11.33 4.54 12.74
CA PRO A 37 -11.41 5.65 13.69
C PRO A 37 -11.34 5.15 15.16
N ARG A 38 -10.50 5.76 16.02
CA ARG A 38 -10.32 5.34 17.44
C ARG A 38 -11.53 5.59 18.35
N LYS A 39 -12.37 6.59 18.06
CA LYS A 39 -13.53 6.91 18.88
C LYS A 39 -14.79 6.61 18.09
N SER A 40 -15.31 5.41 18.31
CA SER A 40 -16.59 4.97 17.76
C SER A 40 -17.73 5.50 18.63
N ARG A 41 -18.29 6.67 18.31
CA ARG A 41 -19.44 7.25 19.02
C ARG A 41 -20.43 7.97 18.10
N GLY A 42 -20.39 7.80 16.79
CA GLY A 42 -21.29 8.53 15.88
C GLY A 42 -21.78 7.72 14.67
N PRO A 43 -22.99 8.03 14.15
CA PRO A 43 -23.61 7.31 13.02
C PRO A 43 -22.95 7.51 11.64
N ASN A 44 -21.77 8.16 11.58
CA ASN A 44 -21.06 8.51 10.34
C ASN A 44 -19.62 7.99 10.33
N GLU A 45 -19.38 6.82 10.90
CA GLU A 45 -18.04 6.23 10.97
C GLU A 45 -17.67 5.56 9.65
N GLN A 46 -16.52 5.98 9.12
CA GLN A 46 -15.96 5.45 7.88
C GLN A 46 -14.67 4.68 8.16
N THR A 47 -14.67 3.40 7.78
CA THR A 47 -13.45 2.59 7.72
C THR A 47 -12.88 2.67 6.31
N HIS A 48 -11.59 2.97 6.19
CA HIS A 48 -10.92 3.05 4.91
C HIS A 48 -10.02 1.83 4.69
N TYR A 49 -10.22 1.17 3.55
CA TYR A 49 -9.37 0.07 3.09
C TYR A 49 -8.52 0.57 1.94
N TYR A 50 -7.21 0.44 2.04
CA TYR A 50 -6.28 0.82 0.99
C TYR A 50 -5.67 -0.44 0.39
N GLY A 51 -5.79 -0.57 -0.92
CA GLY A 51 -5.03 -1.52 -1.72
C GLY A 51 -4.06 -0.81 -2.65
N LEU A 52 -3.33 -1.61 -3.43
CA LEU A 52 -2.40 -1.10 -4.46
C LEU A 52 -3.11 -0.25 -5.51
N TRP A 53 -4.24 -0.74 -6.02
CA TRP A 53 -4.95 -0.14 -7.15
C TRP A 53 -6.15 0.69 -6.74
N THR A 54 -6.82 0.27 -5.68
CA THR A 54 -8.10 0.84 -5.24
C THR A 54 -8.05 1.16 -3.76
N ARG A 55 -8.82 2.18 -3.38
CA ARG A 55 -9.18 2.46 -2.00
C ARG A 55 -10.68 2.31 -1.86
N CYS A 56 -11.14 1.69 -0.79
CA CYS A 56 -12.55 1.50 -0.51
C CYS A 56 -12.92 2.15 0.81
N GLN A 57 -14.06 2.82 0.83
CA GLN A 57 -14.64 3.41 2.02
C GLN A 57 -15.85 2.57 2.41
N TYR A 58 -15.89 2.17 3.68
CA TYR A 58 -17.01 1.45 4.26
C TYR A 58 -17.63 2.38 5.31
N SER A 59 -18.84 2.86 5.03
CA SER A 59 -19.61 3.66 5.98
C SER A 59 -20.67 2.78 6.63
N ASN A 60 -20.64 2.66 7.96
CA ASN A 60 -21.71 1.98 8.69
C ASN A 60 -22.83 2.99 8.96
N THR A 61 -23.58 3.35 7.91
CA THR A 61 -24.75 4.20 8.07
C THR A 61 -25.95 3.35 8.48
N SER A 62 -26.26 3.31 9.77
CA SER A 62 -27.58 2.88 10.24
C SER A 62 -28.58 4.01 9.91
N PHE A 63 -29.19 3.96 8.74
CA PHE A 63 -30.30 4.88 8.44
C PHE A 63 -31.50 4.49 9.31
N VAL A 64 -31.76 5.26 10.37
CA VAL A 64 -33.05 5.20 11.06
C VAL A 64 -34.01 6.05 10.23
N ILE A 65 -34.70 5.42 9.28
CA ILE A 65 -35.92 6.00 8.71
C ILE A 65 -37.01 5.77 9.75
N PRO A 66 -37.62 6.81 10.34
CA PRO A 66 -38.77 6.65 11.21
C PRO A 66 -39.96 6.26 10.35
N ASP A 67 -40.15 4.97 10.08
CA ASP A 67 -41.46 4.31 9.87
C ASP A 67 -41.42 2.90 9.23
N ILE A 68 -40.27 2.24 9.08
CA ILE A 68 -40.25 0.87 8.55
C ILE A 68 -39.32 -0.01 9.40
N SER A 69 -39.92 -0.85 10.24
CA SER A 69 -39.26 -1.78 11.18
C SER A 69 -38.53 -2.96 10.53
N SER A 70 -38.07 -2.81 9.28
CA SER A 70 -37.36 -3.85 8.53
C SER A 70 -36.68 -3.26 7.31
N GLN A 71 -35.61 -2.48 7.49
CA GLN A 71 -34.66 -2.21 6.40
C GLN A 71 -33.33 -2.93 6.63
N PRO A 72 -32.77 -3.57 5.58
CA PRO A 72 -31.44 -4.15 5.66
C PRO A 72 -30.41 -3.02 5.86
N ASN A 73 -29.37 -3.27 6.67
CA ASN A 73 -28.18 -2.43 6.70
C ASN A 73 -27.65 -2.29 5.26
N ILE A 74 -27.90 -1.15 4.61
CA ILE A 74 -27.31 -0.85 3.30
C ILE A 74 -25.87 -0.42 3.60
N GLU A 75 -24.97 -1.41 3.60
CA GLU A 75 -23.54 -1.18 3.68
C GLU A 75 -23.08 -0.44 2.42
N ASN A 76 -22.88 0.88 2.53
CA ASN A 76 -22.34 1.67 1.42
C ASN A 76 -20.83 1.42 1.29
N PHE A 77 -20.48 0.40 0.50
CA PHE A 77 -19.10 0.08 0.14
C PHE A 77 -18.70 0.79 -1.16
N VAL A 78 -17.98 1.91 -1.05
CA VAL A 78 -17.59 2.72 -2.21
C VAL A 78 -16.10 2.54 -2.48
N CYS A 79 -15.75 1.86 -3.57
CA CYS A 79 -14.37 1.76 -4.05
C CYS A 79 -14.07 2.80 -5.13
N ARG A 80 -12.88 3.40 -5.05
CA ARG A 80 -12.34 4.37 -6.02
C ARG A 80 -10.91 3.95 -6.37
N PRO A 81 -10.37 4.36 -7.53
CA PRO A 81 -8.95 4.23 -7.79
C PRO A 81 -8.13 4.86 -6.65
N ASN A 82 -6.98 4.28 -6.31
CA ASN A 82 -6.09 4.80 -5.27
C ASN A 82 -5.27 6.00 -5.78
N THR A 83 -5.97 6.99 -6.33
CA THR A 83 -5.43 8.23 -6.90
C THR A 83 -5.74 9.42 -6.00
N TYR A 84 -4.88 10.42 -6.08
CA TYR A 84 -4.92 11.64 -5.27
C TYR A 84 -4.83 12.84 -6.18
N LEU A 85 -5.50 13.93 -5.81
CA LEU A 85 -5.32 15.20 -6.54
C LEU A 85 -3.88 15.69 -6.30
N ARG A 86 -3.17 15.89 -7.40
CA ARG A 86 -1.89 16.58 -7.47
C ARG A 86 -2.05 17.89 -8.22
N TYR A 87 -1.18 18.83 -7.93
CA TYR A 87 -1.09 20.11 -8.61
C TYR A 87 0.32 20.26 -9.17
N ASP A 88 0.42 20.94 -10.31
CA ASP A 88 1.70 21.24 -10.98
C ASP A 88 2.03 22.73 -10.91
N THR A 89 1.35 23.46 -10.01
CA THR A 89 1.46 24.92 -9.91
C THR A 89 2.28 25.33 -8.69
N SER A 90 3.07 26.40 -8.84
CA SER A 90 3.73 27.08 -7.72
C SER A 90 2.78 27.99 -6.93
N ASN A 91 1.52 28.11 -7.37
CA ASN A 91 0.52 28.95 -6.72
C ASN A 91 0.00 28.27 -5.44
N ILE A 92 0.25 28.92 -4.32
CA ILE A 92 0.00 28.38 -2.97
C ILE A 92 -1.49 28.19 -2.69
N ASP A 93 -2.36 29.04 -3.22
CA ASP A 93 -3.81 28.93 -2.98
C ASP A 93 -4.42 27.76 -3.74
N ILE A 94 -3.96 27.53 -4.97
CA ILE A 94 -4.35 26.36 -5.77
C ILE A 94 -3.81 25.08 -5.14
N SER A 95 -2.53 25.10 -4.75
CA SER A 95 -1.86 24.01 -4.04
C SER A 95 -2.62 23.60 -2.77
N ARG A 96 -3.09 24.60 -1.99
CA ARG A 96 -3.87 24.39 -0.77
C ARG A 96 -5.23 23.75 -1.07
N LYS A 97 -5.98 24.29 -2.03
CA LYS A 97 -7.29 23.75 -2.44
C LYS A 97 -7.18 22.31 -2.94
N CYS A 98 -6.20 22.02 -3.80
CA CYS A 98 -5.98 20.65 -4.29
C CYS A 98 -5.59 19.69 -3.13
N TYR A 99 -4.81 20.16 -2.15
CA TYR A 99 -4.41 19.36 -0.99
C TYR A 99 -5.58 19.06 -0.04
N GLU A 100 -6.40 20.06 0.27
CA GLU A 100 -7.59 19.90 1.13
C GLU A 100 -8.60 18.92 0.52
N SER A 101 -8.74 18.93 -0.82
CA SER A 101 -9.62 18.01 -1.55
C SER A 101 -8.93 16.72 -2.03
N ARG A 102 -7.71 16.38 -1.57
CA ARG A 102 -6.85 15.33 -2.17
C ARG A 102 -7.51 13.95 -2.38
N HIS A 103 -8.54 13.62 -1.60
CA HIS A 103 -9.28 12.35 -1.65
C HIS A 103 -10.49 12.35 -2.61
N GLN A 104 -10.80 13.47 -3.26
CA GLN A 104 -12.03 13.68 -4.05
C GLN A 104 -11.87 13.44 -5.56
N CYS A 105 -10.91 12.60 -5.95
CA CYS A 105 -10.60 12.33 -7.36
C CYS A 105 -11.74 11.80 -8.23
N SER A 106 -12.78 11.21 -7.65
CA SER A 106 -13.88 10.61 -8.41
C SER A 106 -15.12 11.50 -8.54
N SER A 107 -15.15 12.67 -7.90
CA SER A 107 -16.34 13.55 -7.87
C SER A 107 -16.09 14.93 -8.50
N ILE A 108 -14.91 15.14 -9.07
CA ILE A 108 -14.47 16.47 -9.53
C ILE A 108 -13.88 16.36 -10.92
N VAL A 109 -14.74 16.07 -11.90
CA VAL A 109 -14.51 16.51 -13.27
C VAL A 109 -14.97 17.98 -13.29
N GLY A 110 -14.06 18.93 -13.08
CA GLY A 110 -14.31 20.34 -13.42
C GLY A 110 -14.16 21.45 -12.36
N VAL A 111 -13.82 21.18 -11.09
CA VAL A 111 -13.74 22.28 -10.08
C VAL A 111 -12.39 23.01 -10.08
N HIS A 112 -11.29 22.32 -10.44
CA HIS A 112 -9.97 22.94 -10.58
C HIS A 112 -9.22 22.34 -11.76
N SER A 113 -9.20 23.03 -12.90
CA SER A 113 -8.45 22.63 -14.11
C SER A 113 -6.95 22.40 -13.86
N GLU A 114 -6.45 22.92 -12.74
CA GLU A 114 -5.05 22.88 -12.33
C GLU A 114 -4.69 21.69 -11.43
N CYS A 115 -5.69 20.93 -10.95
CA CYS A 115 -5.46 19.68 -10.23
C CYS A 115 -5.62 18.47 -11.16
N ARG A 116 -4.73 17.48 -11.06
CA ARG A 116 -4.79 16.21 -11.80
C ARG A 116 -4.87 15.03 -10.85
N CYS A 117 -5.64 14.01 -11.21
CA CYS A 117 -5.73 12.79 -10.42
C CYS A 117 -4.64 11.80 -10.79
N GLU A 118 -3.72 11.58 -9.87
CA GLU A 118 -2.59 10.69 -10.09
C GLU A 118 -2.35 9.74 -8.91
N TYR A 119 -1.79 8.57 -9.20
CA TYR A 119 -1.22 7.72 -8.16
C TYR A 119 -0.03 8.41 -7.49
N LEU A 120 0.13 8.22 -6.19
CA LEU A 120 1.33 8.68 -5.48
C LEU A 120 2.56 7.98 -6.07
N SER A 121 3.71 8.67 -6.07
CA SER A 121 4.97 8.08 -6.57
C SER A 121 5.31 6.77 -5.88
N VAL A 122 5.10 6.69 -4.56
CA VAL A 122 5.32 5.48 -3.75
C VAL A 122 4.40 4.34 -4.21
N THR A 123 3.10 4.62 -4.42
CA THR A 123 2.16 3.59 -4.89
C THR A 123 2.45 3.15 -6.32
N LYS A 124 2.91 4.06 -7.21
CA LYS A 124 3.35 3.71 -8.58
C LYS A 124 4.54 2.75 -8.55
N ILE A 125 5.58 3.06 -7.75
CA ILE A 125 6.75 2.18 -7.60
C ILE A 125 6.32 0.82 -7.05
N GLN A 126 5.48 0.82 -6.02
CA GLN A 126 4.97 -0.40 -5.41
C GLN A 126 4.20 -1.27 -6.43
N GLN A 127 3.32 -0.68 -7.24
CA GLN A 127 2.60 -1.38 -8.32
C GLN A 127 3.58 -2.01 -9.34
N TRP A 128 4.58 -1.25 -9.80
CA TRP A 128 5.58 -1.74 -10.75
C TRP A 128 6.42 -2.88 -10.16
N CYS A 129 6.87 -2.76 -8.91
CA CYS A 129 7.61 -3.82 -8.22
C CYS A 129 6.78 -5.10 -8.14
N SER A 130 5.51 -5.03 -7.75
CA SER A 130 4.63 -6.20 -7.70
C SER A 130 4.35 -6.80 -9.08
N ILE A 131 4.15 -5.99 -10.13
CA ILE A 131 3.97 -6.52 -11.50
C ILE A 131 5.24 -7.25 -11.97
N LEU A 132 6.41 -6.63 -11.78
CA LEU A 132 7.67 -7.25 -12.18
C LEU A 132 7.95 -8.53 -11.39
N ALA A 133 7.64 -8.56 -10.09
CA ALA A 133 7.74 -9.77 -9.27
C ALA A 133 6.90 -10.91 -9.84
N ALA A 134 5.63 -10.64 -10.19
CA ALA A 134 4.75 -11.63 -10.82
C ALA A 134 5.32 -12.16 -12.15
N VAL A 135 5.88 -11.29 -12.99
CA VAL A 135 6.52 -11.69 -14.25
C VAL A 135 7.71 -12.63 -14.01
N PHE A 136 8.59 -12.30 -13.06
CA PHE A 136 9.72 -13.16 -12.71
C PHE A 136 9.29 -14.49 -12.09
N LEU A 137 8.23 -14.51 -11.27
CA LEU A 137 7.66 -15.76 -10.74
C LEU A 137 7.09 -16.64 -11.86
N CYS A 138 6.35 -16.07 -12.81
CA CYS A 138 5.85 -16.79 -13.97
C CYS A 138 7.00 -17.38 -14.80
N LEU A 139 8.08 -16.61 -15.02
CA LEU A 139 9.26 -17.08 -15.73
C LEU A 139 9.97 -18.23 -14.98
N ALA A 140 10.08 -18.14 -13.65
CA ALA A 140 10.65 -19.20 -12.83
C ALA A 140 9.82 -20.50 -12.90
N ILE A 141 8.49 -20.39 -12.77
CA ILE A 141 7.57 -21.53 -12.87
C ILE A 141 7.64 -22.16 -14.25
N PHE A 142 7.62 -21.34 -15.31
CA PHE A 142 7.70 -21.80 -16.69
C PHE A 142 9.00 -22.55 -16.95
N THR A 143 10.14 -22.03 -16.47
CA THR A 143 11.44 -22.68 -16.65
C THR A 143 11.60 -23.95 -15.82
N LEU A 144 11.07 -23.99 -14.59
CA LEU A 144 10.97 -25.21 -13.80
C LEU A 144 10.11 -26.27 -14.51
N TYR A 145 8.99 -25.87 -15.10
CA TYR A 145 8.12 -26.76 -15.88
C TYR A 145 8.82 -27.30 -17.13
N LEU A 146 9.47 -26.43 -17.91
CA LEU A 146 10.25 -26.87 -19.08
C LEU A 146 11.29 -27.92 -18.69
N ARG A 147 11.98 -27.74 -17.55
CA ARG A 147 12.96 -28.70 -17.05
C ARG A 147 12.36 -30.08 -16.74
N ILE A 148 11.09 -30.16 -16.35
CA ILE A 148 10.41 -31.45 -16.12
C ILE A 148 10.19 -32.19 -17.44
N ILE A 149 9.88 -31.45 -18.52
CA ILE A 149 9.47 -32.02 -19.81
C ILE A 149 10.67 -32.28 -20.74
N THR A 150 11.69 -31.44 -20.70
CA THR A 150 12.85 -31.60 -21.57
C THR A 150 13.66 -32.84 -21.19
N THR A 151 13.80 -33.76 -22.14
CA THR A 151 14.73 -34.90 -22.03
C THR A 151 16.16 -34.41 -22.20
N ALA A 152 17.08 -34.97 -21.40
CA ALA A 152 18.44 -34.47 -21.19
C ALA A 152 19.41 -34.77 -22.36
N GLU A 153 19.02 -34.44 -23.59
CA GLU A 153 19.87 -34.69 -24.78
C GLU A 153 20.96 -33.62 -24.94
N ASN A 154 20.74 -32.39 -24.43
CA ASN A 154 21.70 -31.30 -24.51
C ASN A 154 22.21 -30.85 -23.12
N ALA A 155 23.46 -31.17 -22.80
CA ALA A 155 24.09 -30.85 -21.51
C ALA A 155 24.15 -29.34 -21.20
N ILE A 156 24.34 -28.49 -22.23
CA ILE A 156 24.39 -27.02 -22.07
C ILE A 156 23.00 -26.46 -21.76
N ALA A 157 21.98 -26.87 -22.52
CA ALA A 157 20.59 -26.45 -22.29
C ALA A 157 20.10 -26.90 -20.90
N ALA A 158 20.46 -28.13 -20.49
CA ALA A 158 20.15 -28.64 -19.16
C ALA A 158 20.79 -27.80 -18.05
N ARG A 159 22.01 -27.28 -18.24
CA ARG A 159 22.68 -26.41 -17.26
C ARG A 159 22.02 -25.04 -17.14
N ILE A 160 21.69 -24.40 -18.26
CA ILE A 160 21.06 -23.07 -18.28
C ILE A 160 19.68 -23.12 -17.59
N LEU A 161 18.88 -24.16 -17.87
CA LEU A 161 17.55 -24.35 -17.28
C LEU A 161 17.57 -24.55 -15.75
N ILE A 162 18.74 -24.77 -15.13
CA ILE A 162 18.89 -24.86 -13.68
C ILE A 162 19.08 -23.48 -13.04
N PHE A 163 19.89 -22.62 -13.64
CA PHE A 163 20.26 -21.33 -13.04
C PHE A 163 19.20 -20.24 -13.29
N VAL A 164 18.50 -20.30 -14.43
CA VAL A 164 17.44 -19.34 -14.75
C VAL A 164 16.35 -19.26 -13.67
N PRO A 165 15.75 -20.37 -13.19
CA PRO A 165 14.75 -20.28 -12.13
C PRO A 165 15.32 -19.74 -10.82
N VAL A 166 16.59 -20.02 -10.50
CA VAL A 166 17.24 -19.47 -9.31
C VAL A 166 17.32 -17.93 -9.39
N ILE A 167 17.80 -17.39 -10.50
CA ILE A 167 17.92 -15.94 -10.72
C ILE A 167 16.53 -15.28 -10.74
N ALA A 168 15.57 -15.87 -11.46
CA ALA A 168 14.21 -15.35 -11.54
C ALA A 168 13.52 -15.32 -10.16
N LEU A 169 13.65 -16.39 -9.37
CA LEU A 169 13.12 -16.43 -7.99
C LEU A 169 13.81 -15.40 -7.09
N SER A 170 15.13 -15.19 -7.22
CA SER A 170 15.84 -14.15 -6.45
C SER A 170 15.30 -12.75 -6.76
N LEU A 171 15.13 -12.42 -8.04
CA LEU A 171 14.63 -11.11 -8.47
C LEU A 171 13.19 -10.90 -8.01
N ALA A 172 12.32 -11.93 -8.13
CA ALA A 172 10.97 -11.89 -7.60
C ALA A 172 10.97 -11.63 -6.09
N LEU A 173 11.77 -12.36 -5.32
CA LEU A 173 11.86 -12.22 -3.86
C LEU A 173 12.28 -10.81 -3.45
N ILE A 174 13.32 -10.25 -4.09
CA ILE A 174 13.79 -8.89 -3.82
C ILE A 174 12.67 -7.88 -4.08
N LEU A 175 11.98 -7.99 -5.21
CA LEU A 175 10.89 -7.07 -5.56
C LEU A 175 9.70 -7.18 -4.60
N MET A 176 9.32 -8.39 -4.18
CA MET A 176 8.26 -8.59 -3.17
C MET A 176 8.64 -7.99 -1.81
N ILE A 177 9.90 -8.15 -1.38
CA ILE A 177 10.41 -7.54 -0.15
C ILE A 177 10.38 -6.01 -0.25
N VAL A 178 10.83 -5.44 -1.38
CA VAL A 178 10.78 -3.99 -1.62
C VAL A 178 9.34 -3.48 -1.54
N THR A 179 8.38 -4.19 -2.14
CA THR A 179 6.94 -3.89 -2.03
C THR A 179 6.49 -3.83 -0.58
N MET A 180 6.83 -4.83 0.24
CA MET A 180 6.47 -4.86 1.67
C MET A 180 7.11 -3.72 2.47
N VAL A 181 8.37 -3.38 2.19
CA VAL A 181 9.05 -2.24 2.82
C VAL A 181 8.36 -0.93 2.45
N LEU A 182 7.97 -0.76 1.17
CA LEU A 182 7.26 0.43 0.70
C LEU A 182 5.87 0.55 1.34
N VAL A 183 5.17 -0.56 1.60
CA VAL A 183 3.90 -0.57 2.36
C VAL A 183 4.12 -0.09 3.78
N GLY A 184 5.16 -0.57 4.46
CA GLY A 184 5.52 -0.11 5.81
C GLY A 184 5.88 1.38 5.84
N ALA A 185 6.63 1.85 4.84
CA ALA A 185 6.96 3.27 4.69
C ALA A 185 5.70 4.12 4.40
N PHE A 186 4.78 3.59 3.59
CA PHE A 186 3.50 4.24 3.30
C PHE A 186 2.60 4.31 4.54
N LEU A 187 2.51 3.25 5.34
CA LEU A 187 1.80 3.24 6.63
C LEU A 187 2.30 4.35 7.54
N ARG A 188 3.62 4.40 7.74
CA ARG A 188 4.26 5.44 8.54
C ARG A 188 3.89 6.81 7.99
N ARG A 189 4.07 7.04 6.69
CA ARG A 189 3.83 8.35 6.07
C ARG A 189 2.36 8.76 6.02
N HIS A 190 1.42 7.84 5.85
CA HIS A 190 -0.01 8.15 5.87
C HIS A 190 -0.46 8.53 7.28
N GLU A 191 0.09 7.86 8.30
CA GLU A 191 -0.06 8.22 9.71
C GLU A 191 0.70 9.51 10.09
N TYR A 192 1.49 10.12 9.19
CA TYR A 192 2.08 11.45 9.42
C TYR A 192 1.44 12.51 8.51
N GLU A 193 1.15 12.25 7.23
CA GLU A 193 0.59 13.22 6.27
C GLU A 193 -0.92 13.45 6.42
N GLU A 194 -1.64 12.61 7.15
CA GLU A 194 -2.98 12.96 7.66
C GLU A 194 -2.89 13.94 8.84
N TYR A 195 -1.74 13.98 9.51
CA TYR A 195 -1.48 14.81 10.69
C TYR A 195 -0.56 16.00 10.38
N ASP A 196 0.02 16.07 9.18
CA ASP A 196 0.93 17.14 8.77
C ASP A 196 0.20 18.03 7.78
N VAL A 197 -0.76 18.81 8.30
CA VAL A 197 -1.20 20.02 7.62
C VAL A 197 0.04 20.93 7.60
N LYS A 198 0.81 20.84 6.51
CA LYS A 198 1.88 21.80 6.23
C LYS A 198 1.23 23.17 6.09
N LEU A 199 1.16 23.88 7.21
CA LEU A 199 0.84 25.30 7.25
C LEU A 199 1.74 25.99 6.21
N PRO A 200 1.19 26.88 5.36
CA PRO A 200 1.98 27.56 4.33
C PRO A 200 3.23 28.17 4.97
N LYS A 201 4.40 27.96 4.36
CA LYS A 201 5.68 28.50 4.86
C LYS A 201 5.64 30.02 5.09
N GLU A 202 4.71 30.71 4.44
CA GLU A 202 4.47 32.15 4.57
C GLU A 202 3.75 32.54 5.86
N VAL A 203 2.89 31.67 6.41
CA VAL A 203 2.30 31.85 7.76
C VAL A 203 3.32 31.50 8.86
N LEU A 204 4.29 30.62 8.53
CA LEU A 204 5.37 30.20 9.42
C LEU A 204 6.65 31.04 9.30
N ARG A 205 6.69 32.11 8.48
CA ARG A 205 7.81 33.05 8.47
C ARG A 205 7.84 33.81 9.80
N GLY A 206 8.57 33.25 10.76
CA GLY A 206 8.70 33.76 12.14
C GLY A 206 8.31 32.75 13.22
N VAL A 207 7.65 31.64 12.87
CA VAL A 207 7.20 30.63 13.86
C VAL A 207 7.77 29.27 13.48
N ARG A 208 8.88 28.89 14.12
CA ARG A 208 9.42 27.55 14.04
C ARG A 208 8.59 26.65 14.97
N ILE A 209 7.57 25.99 14.44
CA ILE A 209 6.84 24.96 15.20
C ILE A 209 7.72 23.71 15.17
N GLU A 210 8.46 23.48 16.26
CA GLU A 210 9.20 22.23 16.42
C GLU A 210 8.21 21.06 16.52
N PRO A 211 8.58 19.84 16.06
CA PRO A 211 7.73 18.64 16.17
C PRO A 211 7.25 18.36 17.60
N GLU A 212 7.96 18.87 18.61
CA GLU A 212 7.59 18.76 20.02
C GLU A 212 6.53 19.78 20.49
N MET A 213 6.24 20.82 19.70
CA MET A 213 5.19 21.81 20.00
C MET A 213 3.78 21.31 19.66
N VAL A 214 3.64 20.06 19.22
CA VAL A 214 2.37 19.33 19.00
C VAL A 214 1.66 19.00 20.34
N ASN A 215 2.08 19.59 21.45
CA ASN A 215 1.39 19.47 22.73
C ASN A 215 0.53 20.72 22.96
N TYR A 216 -0.78 20.53 23.14
CA TYR A 216 -1.79 21.59 23.30
C TYR A 216 -1.38 22.69 24.32
N TYR A 217 -0.66 22.29 25.36
CA TYR A 217 -0.14 23.19 26.40
C TYR A 217 0.98 24.14 25.91
N ARG A 218 1.88 23.69 25.03
CA ARG A 218 2.92 24.56 24.43
C ARG A 218 2.30 25.53 23.41
N LEU A 219 1.29 25.10 22.66
CA LEU A 219 0.53 25.97 21.75
C LEU A 219 -0.15 27.14 22.51
N ASN A 220 -0.78 26.85 23.65
CA ASN A 220 -1.40 27.89 24.48
C ASN A 220 -0.38 28.88 25.04
N ALA A 221 0.82 28.43 25.41
CA ALA A 221 1.90 29.31 25.85
C ALA A 221 2.40 30.23 24.71
N PHE A 222 2.50 29.72 23.47
CA PHE A 222 2.82 30.51 22.30
C PHE A 222 1.79 31.63 22.03
N PHE A 223 0.49 31.31 22.07
CA PHE A 223 -0.58 32.31 21.89
C PHE A 223 -0.71 33.31 23.03
N LYS A 224 -0.22 32.96 24.22
CA LYS A 224 -0.12 33.92 25.34
C LYS A 224 0.86 35.06 25.01
N ASN A 225 1.91 34.76 24.24
CA ASN A 225 2.93 35.71 23.83
C ASN A 225 2.64 36.37 22.46
N ASN A 226 1.69 35.85 21.70
CA ASN A 226 1.25 36.39 20.40
C ASN A 226 -0.29 36.42 20.35
N PRO A 227 -0.94 37.49 20.81
CA PRO A 227 -2.38 37.53 21.07
C PRO A 227 -3.24 37.70 19.80
N ASP A 228 -2.72 37.44 18.60
CA ASP A 228 -3.51 37.50 17.37
C ASP A 228 -4.64 36.44 17.42
N VAL A 229 -5.85 36.94 17.62
CA VAL A 229 -7.07 36.14 17.81
C VAL A 229 -7.42 35.36 16.54
N ASN A 230 -7.09 35.88 15.35
CA ASN A 230 -7.36 35.21 14.09
C ASN A 230 -6.35 34.07 13.85
N LEU A 231 -5.07 34.31 14.13
CA LEU A 231 -4.03 33.28 14.08
C LEU A 231 -4.32 32.16 15.10
N ARG A 232 -4.72 32.52 16.32
CA ARG A 232 -5.11 31.55 17.35
C ARG A 232 -6.31 30.71 16.91
N ARG A 233 -7.34 31.34 16.34
CA ARG A 233 -8.54 30.62 15.89
C ARG A 233 -8.22 29.68 14.73
N TYR A 234 -7.37 30.10 13.80
CA TYR A 234 -6.92 29.30 12.65
C TYR A 234 -6.03 28.12 13.08
N VAL A 235 -5.05 28.36 13.97
CA VAL A 235 -4.18 27.29 14.46
C VAL A 235 -4.95 26.33 15.36
N ILE A 236 -5.84 26.81 16.25
CA ILE A 236 -6.68 25.93 17.06
C ILE A 236 -7.66 25.15 16.19
N SER A 237 -8.26 25.73 15.14
CA SER A 237 -9.14 24.98 14.24
C SER A 237 -8.37 23.91 13.46
N ALA A 238 -7.20 24.26 12.91
CA ALA A 238 -6.30 23.32 12.23
C ALA A 238 -5.81 22.21 13.16
N PHE A 239 -5.50 22.53 14.41
CA PHE A 239 -5.04 21.57 15.42
C PHE A 239 -6.18 20.68 15.94
N LYS A 240 -7.38 21.24 16.08
CA LYS A 240 -8.59 20.53 16.52
C LYS A 240 -9.14 19.62 15.42
N SER A 241 -8.96 19.97 14.14
CA SER A 241 -9.20 19.04 13.02
C SER A 241 -8.13 17.95 12.97
N LEU A 242 -6.85 18.28 13.22
CA LEU A 242 -5.74 17.32 13.32
C LEU A 242 -5.93 16.25 14.42
N HIS A 243 -6.53 16.63 15.55
CA HIS A 243 -6.66 15.76 16.72
C HIS A 243 -8.01 15.04 16.84
N ARG A 244 -9.02 15.40 16.04
CA ARG A 244 -10.38 14.85 16.22
C ARG A 244 -10.57 13.44 15.69
N GLU A 245 -9.74 12.98 14.77
CA GLU A 245 -9.88 11.64 14.19
C GLU A 245 -8.55 10.91 14.29
N ARG A 246 -8.24 10.36 15.47
CA ARG A 246 -7.11 9.44 15.57
C ARG A 246 -7.51 8.15 14.87
N TYR A 247 -7.07 7.95 13.64
CA TYR A 247 -7.21 6.67 12.98
C TYR A 247 -6.15 5.68 13.50
N TYR A 248 -6.52 4.42 13.62
CA TYR A 248 -5.60 3.30 13.81
C TYR A 248 -5.42 2.62 12.46
N ALA A 249 -4.19 2.62 11.95
CA ALA A 249 -3.84 1.90 10.74
C ALA A 249 -3.27 0.53 11.09
N ARG A 250 -3.72 -0.53 10.39
CA ARG A 250 -3.13 -1.87 10.49
C ARG A 250 -2.97 -2.52 9.14
N ILE A 251 -2.00 -3.42 9.06
CA ILE A 251 -1.83 -4.35 7.95
C ILE A 251 -3.03 -5.31 7.93
N ASP A 252 -3.54 -5.64 6.75
CA ASP A 252 -4.67 -6.55 6.56
C ASP A 252 -4.31 -7.74 5.65
N TRP A 253 -5.28 -8.59 5.36
CA TRP A 253 -5.08 -9.91 4.77
C TRP A 253 -4.35 -9.91 3.43
N SER A 254 -4.46 -8.88 2.58
CA SER A 254 -3.74 -8.85 1.29
C SER A 254 -2.23 -8.73 1.50
N ALA A 255 -1.79 -7.98 2.51
CA ALA A 255 -0.39 -7.94 2.90
C ALA A 255 0.03 -9.22 3.64
N GLY A 256 -0.87 -9.86 4.38
CA GLY A 256 -0.67 -11.21 4.91
C GLY A 256 -0.43 -12.25 3.81
N ALA A 257 -1.19 -12.17 2.72
CA ALA A 257 -1.01 -13.02 1.54
C ALA A 257 0.34 -12.77 0.86
N GLU A 258 0.79 -11.51 0.75
CA GLU A 258 2.13 -11.20 0.23
C GLU A 258 3.23 -11.80 1.11
N ILE A 259 3.12 -11.70 2.44
CA ILE A 259 4.08 -12.32 3.37
C ILE A 259 4.12 -13.84 3.18
N ALA A 260 2.96 -14.50 3.11
CA ALA A 260 2.88 -15.93 2.87
C ALA A 260 3.47 -16.31 1.50
N ALA A 261 3.23 -15.50 0.47
CA ALA A 261 3.85 -15.66 -0.84
C ALA A 261 5.38 -15.57 -0.77
N ILE A 262 5.93 -14.58 -0.05
CA ILE A 262 7.38 -14.44 0.17
C ILE A 262 7.96 -15.70 0.81
N VAL A 263 7.31 -16.25 1.85
CA VAL A 263 7.78 -17.48 2.51
C VAL A 263 7.81 -18.67 1.55
N LEU A 264 6.75 -18.86 0.76
CA LEU A 264 6.69 -19.96 -0.21
C LEU A 264 7.72 -19.79 -1.32
N VAL A 265 7.85 -18.59 -1.89
CA VAL A 265 8.85 -18.27 -2.92
C VAL A 265 10.26 -18.47 -2.39
N PHE A 266 10.53 -18.09 -1.14
CA PHE A 266 11.80 -18.32 -0.48
C PHE A 266 12.12 -19.81 -0.32
N LEU A 267 11.14 -20.62 0.11
CA LEU A 267 11.30 -22.08 0.20
C LEU A 267 11.57 -22.71 -1.17
N GLY A 268 10.82 -22.31 -2.21
CA GLY A 268 11.05 -22.73 -3.60
C GLY A 268 12.43 -22.33 -4.10
N HIS A 269 12.90 -21.13 -3.73
CA HIS A 269 14.24 -20.64 -4.03
C HIS A 269 15.32 -21.49 -3.37
N LEU A 270 15.22 -21.79 -2.07
CA LEU A 270 16.19 -22.66 -1.37
C LEU A 270 16.29 -24.04 -2.01
N ILE A 271 15.15 -24.63 -2.40
CA ILE A 271 15.12 -25.93 -3.08
C ILE A 271 15.82 -25.85 -4.45
N SER A 272 15.56 -24.77 -5.21
CA SER A 272 16.17 -24.53 -6.52
C SER A 272 17.69 -24.33 -6.42
N VAL A 273 18.15 -23.59 -5.41
CA VAL A 273 19.57 -23.39 -5.12
C VAL A 273 20.24 -24.71 -4.74
N PHE A 274 19.64 -25.49 -3.85
CA PHE A 274 20.15 -26.81 -3.46
C PHE A 274 20.30 -27.74 -4.68
N LEU A 275 19.30 -27.74 -5.57
CA LEU A 275 19.36 -28.48 -6.83
C LEU A 275 20.49 -28.02 -7.74
N ALA A 276 20.73 -26.71 -7.82
CA ALA A 276 21.81 -26.16 -8.63
C ALA A 276 23.18 -26.62 -8.12
N PHE A 277 23.42 -26.52 -6.81
CA PHE A 277 24.68 -26.97 -6.21
C PHE A 277 24.93 -28.48 -6.38
N ARG A 278 23.90 -29.31 -6.15
CA ARG A 278 23.98 -30.78 -6.27
C ARG A 278 24.33 -31.28 -7.68
N GLN A 279 24.11 -30.49 -8.72
CA GLN A 279 24.41 -30.88 -10.10
C GLN A 279 25.75 -30.34 -10.62
N VAL A 280 26.39 -29.45 -9.86
CA VAL A 280 27.75 -28.97 -10.14
C VAL A 280 28.81 -29.92 -9.54
N GLN A 281 28.45 -30.65 -8.49
CA GLN A 281 29.25 -31.74 -7.90
C GLN A 281 29.11 -33.03 -8.69
#